data_AF-A0A494YRY5-F1
#
_entry.id   AF-A0A494YRY5-F1
#
_cell.length_a   1.000
_cell.length_b   1.000
_cell.length_c   1.000
_cell.angle_alpha   90.00
_cell.angle_beta   90.00
_cell.angle_gamma   90.00
#
_symmetry.space_group_name_H-M   'P 1'
#
loop_
_entity.id
_entity.type
_entity.pdbx_description
1 polymer ?
#
loop_
_entity_poly.entity_id
_entity_poly.type
_entity_poly.pdbx_seq_one_letter_code
_entity_poly.pdbx_strand_id
1 'polypeptide(L)'
;MEKVIDVLIPTETGYNIKKVGEKKMISQMKKFDNNFPDGVFAIPHPSNEPRVKVRALHDYCKKNGITPAELSETEMERFLVR
;
A
#
# COMPACT_ATOMS: atom_id res chain seq x y z
N MET A 1 -13.62 9.69 -35.10
CA MET A 1 -13.47 10.45 -33.84
C MET A 1 -12.71 9.59 -32.85
N GLU A 2 -11.67 10.14 -32.22
CA GLU A 2 -10.95 9.44 -31.16
C GLU A 2 -11.82 9.42 -29.88
N LYS A 3 -12.03 8.23 -29.31
CA LYS A 3 -12.77 8.09 -28.05
C LYS A 3 -11.95 8.66 -26.90
N VAL A 4 -12.61 9.40 -26.02
CA VAL A 4 -12.02 10.05 -24.84
C VAL A 4 -12.66 9.50 -23.57
N ILE A 5 -11.85 9.38 -22.52
CA ILE A 5 -12.22 8.92 -21.19
C ILE A 5 -12.06 10.09 -20.22
N ASP A 6 -13.04 10.25 -19.33
CA ASP A 6 -12.99 11.25 -18.26
C ASP A 6 -12.28 10.65 -17.04
N VAL A 7 -11.11 11.19 -16.70
CA VAL A 7 -10.34 10.80 -15.51
C VAL A 7 -10.68 11.77 -14.38
N LEU A 8 -11.24 11.24 -13.29
CA LEU A 8 -11.55 12.01 -12.09
C LEU A 8 -10.33 12.05 -11.17
N ILE A 9 -9.90 13.25 -10.79
CA ILE A 9 -8.75 13.49 -9.92
C ILE A 9 -9.28 14.09 -8.61
N PRO A 10 -9.22 13.37 -7.47
CA PRO A 10 -9.72 13.87 -6.19
C PRO A 10 -9.01 15.14 -5.73
N THR A 11 -9.74 16.02 -5.06
CA THR A 11 -9.25 17.22 -4.36
C THR A 11 -9.82 17.28 -2.95
N GLU A 12 -9.38 18.22 -2.13
CA GLU A 12 -9.91 18.41 -0.76
C GLU A 12 -11.41 18.66 -0.73
N THR A 13 -11.97 19.25 -1.79
CA THR A 13 -13.38 19.68 -1.86
C THR A 13 -14.19 19.00 -2.96
N GLY A 14 -13.62 18.06 -3.73
CA GLY A 14 -14.31 17.39 -4.83
C GLY A 14 -13.41 16.68 -5.83
N TYR A 15 -13.65 16.89 -7.12
CA TYR A 15 -12.89 16.26 -8.21
C TYR A 15 -12.64 17.21 -9.38
N ASN A 16 -11.44 17.15 -9.93
CA ASN A 16 -11.12 17.72 -11.25
C ASN A 16 -11.33 16.65 -12.33
N ILE A 17 -11.90 17.02 -13.47
CA ILE A 17 -12.08 16.10 -14.61
C ILE A 17 -11.04 16.39 -15.68
N LYS A 18 -10.28 15.37 -16.07
CA LYS A 18 -9.30 15.45 -17.16
C LYS A 18 -9.70 14.49 -18.29
N LYS A 19 -9.91 15.03 -19.49
CA LYS A 19 -10.20 14.20 -20.69
C LYS A 19 -8.90 13.61 -21.23
N VAL A 20 -8.85 12.29 -21.39
CA VAL A 20 -7.69 11.56 -21.91
C VAL A 20 -8.12 10.66 -23.06
N GLY A 21 -7.34 10.60 -24.14
CA GLY A 21 -7.62 9.69 -25.25
C GLY A 21 -7.59 8.22 -24.78
N GLU A 22 -8.59 7.45 -25.18
CA GLU A 22 -8.76 6.04 -24.78
C GLU A 22 -7.50 5.21 -25.08
N LYS A 23 -6.91 5.39 -26.27
CA LYS A 23 -5.68 4.70 -26.67
C LYS A 23 -4.50 5.00 -25.75
N LYS A 24 -4.36 6.27 -25.34
CA LYS A 24 -3.30 6.69 -24.41
C LYS A 24 -3.50 6.08 -23.03
N MET A 25 -4.75 6.05 -22.54
CA MET A 25 -5.09 5.43 -21.26
C MET A 25 -4.79 3.92 -21.27
N ILE A 26 -5.28 3.20 -22.28
CA ILE A 26 -5.02 1.76 -22.43
C ILE A 26 -3.52 1.46 -22.52
N SER A 27 -2.74 2.28 -23.23
CA SER A 27 -1.29 2.12 -23.30
C SER A 27 -0.63 2.31 -21.94
N GLN A 28 -1.08 3.28 -21.12
CA GLN A 28 -0.57 3.50 -19.78
C GLN A 28 -0.92 2.35 -18.83
N MET A 29 -2.16 1.83 -18.90
CA MET A 29 -2.57 0.65 -18.13
C MET A 29 -1.71 -0.56 -18.46
N LYS A 30 -1.51 -0.86 -19.75
CA LYS A 30 -0.63 -1.96 -20.18
C LYS A 30 0.81 -1.79 -19.70
N LYS A 31 1.35 -0.56 -19.72
CA LYS A 31 2.69 -0.29 -19.19
C LYS A 31 2.76 -0.51 -17.68
N PHE A 32 1.73 -0.11 -16.95
CA PHE A 32 1.62 -0.37 -15.52
C PHE A 32 1.59 -1.87 -15.27
N ASP A 33 0.66 -2.61 -15.89
CA ASP A 33 0.52 -4.06 -15.73
C ASP A 33 1.80 -4.84 -16.09
N ASN A 34 2.50 -4.43 -17.16
CA ASN A 34 3.76 -5.04 -17.56
C ASN A 34 4.88 -4.89 -16.52
N ASN A 35 4.82 -3.86 -15.66
CA ASN A 35 5.76 -3.72 -14.55
C ASN A 35 5.44 -4.66 -13.38
N PHE A 36 4.33 -5.39 -13.43
CA PHE A 36 3.88 -6.35 -12.41
C PHE A 36 3.56 -7.71 -13.06
N PRO A 37 4.54 -8.37 -13.70
CA PRO A 37 4.31 -9.57 -14.50
C PRO A 37 3.76 -10.76 -13.68
N ASP A 38 4.05 -10.82 -12.38
CA ASP A 38 3.56 -11.83 -11.45
C ASP A 38 2.44 -11.32 -10.51
N GLY A 39 2.17 -10.02 -10.52
CA GLY A 39 1.22 -9.37 -9.60
C GLY A 39 1.60 -9.45 -8.11
N VAL A 40 2.84 -9.81 -7.78
CA VAL A 40 3.31 -9.96 -6.39
C VAL A 40 4.06 -8.70 -5.95
N PHE A 41 3.42 -7.91 -5.10
CA PHE A 41 3.94 -6.62 -4.60
C PHE A 41 4.65 -6.73 -3.24
N ALA A 42 4.62 -7.91 -2.62
CA ALA A 42 5.24 -8.15 -1.33
C ALA A 42 6.42 -9.09 -1.51
N ILE A 43 7.61 -8.64 -1.08
CA ILE A 43 8.73 -9.56 -0.88
C ILE A 43 8.27 -10.54 0.21
N PRO A 44 8.12 -11.84 -0.10
CA PRO A 44 7.69 -12.80 0.91
C PRO A 44 8.74 -12.83 2.01
N HIS A 45 8.30 -12.86 3.28
CA HIS A 45 9.26 -12.95 4.36
C HIS A 45 10.07 -14.26 4.23
N PRO A 46 11.36 -14.26 4.53
CA PRO A 46 12.12 -15.48 4.73
C PRO A 46 11.47 -16.34 5.83
N SER A 47 11.39 -17.66 5.67
CA SER A 47 10.70 -18.52 6.66
C SER A 47 11.38 -18.59 8.02
N ASN A 48 12.61 -18.09 8.12
CA ASN A 48 13.42 -18.04 9.33
C ASN A 48 13.32 -16.69 10.07
N GLU A 49 12.57 -15.73 9.53
CA GLU A 49 12.35 -14.43 10.16
C GLU A 49 10.99 -14.38 10.85
N PRO A 50 10.90 -13.82 12.07
CA PRO A 50 9.63 -13.71 12.76
C PRO A 50 8.67 -12.73 12.08
N ARG A 51 7.38 -13.04 12.09
CA ARG A 51 6.31 -12.13 11.63
C ARG A 51 5.83 -11.23 12.75
N VAL A 52 5.55 -9.98 12.42
CA VAL A 52 4.99 -9.01 13.38
C VAL A 52 3.46 -9.07 13.38
N LYS A 53 2.85 -9.19 14.56
CA LYS A 53 1.41 -8.99 14.78
C LYS A 53 1.06 -7.50 14.75
N VAL A 54 1.11 -6.89 13.55
CA VAL A 54 1.01 -5.43 13.35
C VAL A 54 -0.21 -4.80 14.03
N ARG A 55 -1.39 -5.45 13.98
CA ARG A 55 -2.60 -4.93 14.64
C ARG A 55 -2.47 -4.86 16.16
N ALA A 56 -1.99 -5.95 16.77
CA ALA A 56 -1.81 -6.00 18.22
C ALA A 56 -0.75 -5.01 18.70
N LEU A 57 0.36 -4.88 17.94
CA LEU A 57 1.40 -3.89 18.18
C LEU A 57 0.83 -2.47 18.10
N HIS A 58 0.10 -2.15 17.04
CA HIS A 58 -0.52 -0.85 16.84
C HIS A 58 -1.48 -0.48 17.99
N ASP A 59 -2.35 -1.41 18.41
CA ASP A 59 -3.32 -1.14 19.46
C ASP A 59 -2.65 -0.95 20.83
N TYR A 60 -1.59 -1.69 21.11
CA TYR A 60 -0.76 -1.48 22.30
C TYR A 60 -0.10 -0.10 22.29
N CYS A 61 0.57 0.25 21.20
CA CYS A 61 1.22 1.55 21.02
C CYS A 61 0.21 2.70 21.18
N LYS A 62 -0.94 2.60 20.51
CA LYS A 62 -2.03 3.58 20.60
C LYS A 62 -2.58 3.74 22.01
N LYS A 63 -2.76 2.62 22.74
CA LYS A 63 -3.27 2.65 24.12
C LYS A 63 -2.30 3.31 25.09
N ASN A 64 -1.00 3.12 24.89
CA ASN A 64 0.05 3.64 25.77
C ASN A 64 0.60 5.01 25.32
N GLY A 65 0.16 5.54 24.18
CA GLY A 65 0.65 6.81 23.65
C GLY A 65 2.11 6.78 23.20
N ILE A 66 2.61 5.60 22.81
CA ILE A 66 3.99 5.40 22.34
C ILE A 66 3.99 4.91 20.89
N THR A 67 5.16 4.94 20.26
CA THR A 67 5.42 4.41 18.94
C THR A 67 6.23 3.10 19.02
N PRO A 68 6.24 2.28 17.96
CA PRO A 68 7.02 1.05 17.95
C PRO A 68 8.53 1.23 18.18
N ALA A 69 9.08 2.41 17.87
CA ALA A 69 10.49 2.74 18.07
C ALA A 69 10.85 2.95 19.56
N GLU A 70 9.85 3.17 20.41
CA GLU A 70 10.01 3.39 21.85
C GLU A 70 9.88 2.08 22.67
N LEU A 71 9.56 0.96 22.01
CA LEU A 71 9.49 -0.35 22.65
C LEU A 71 10.89 -0.90 22.93
N SER A 72 11.06 -1.49 24.12
CA SER A 72 12.21 -2.36 24.37
C SER A 72 12.13 -3.65 23.53
N GLU A 73 13.27 -4.30 23.30
CA GLU A 73 13.32 -5.59 22.61
C GLU A 73 12.40 -6.64 23.24
N THR A 74 12.34 -6.66 24.58
CA THR A 74 11.49 -7.59 25.33
C THR A 74 9.99 -7.34 25.16
N GLU A 75 9.59 -6.07 24.95
CA GLU A 75 8.20 -5.74 24.67
C GLU A 75 7.86 -6.06 23.22
N MET A 76 8.77 -5.79 22.29
CA MET A 76 8.61 -6.13 20.86
C MET A 76 8.42 -7.63 20.65
N GLU A 77 9.15 -8.47 21.39
CA GLU A 77 9.09 -9.94 21.29
C GLU A 77 7.66 -10.50 21.46
N ARG A 78 6.82 -9.84 22.26
CA ARG A 78 5.42 -10.24 22.48
C ARG A 78 4.57 -10.19 21.21
N PHE A 79 5.00 -9.39 20.23
CA PHE A 79 4.32 -9.18 18.96
C PHE A 79 4.91 -10.02 17.83
N LEU A 80 5.96 -10.82 18.07
CA LEU A 80 6.58 -11.66 17.07
C LEU A 80 5.93 -13.06 17.04
N VAL A 81 5.81 -13.63 15.83
CA VAL A 81 5.38 -15.02 15.57
C VAL A 81 6.51 -15.71 14.83
N ARG A 82 6.96 -16.85 15.35
CA ARG A 82 7.98 -17.71 14.73
C ARG A 82 7.34 -18.96 14.15
#